data_AF-A0A2G9TEH8-F1
#
_entry.id   AF-A0A2G9TEH8-F1
#
_cell.length_a   1.000
_cell.length_b   1.000
_cell.length_c   1.000
_cell.angle_alpha   90.00
_cell.angle_beta   90.00
_cell.angle_gamma   90.00
#
_symmetry.space_group_name_H-M   'P 1'
#
loop_
_entity.id
_entity.type
_entity.pdbx_description
1 polymer ?
#
loop_
_entity_poly.entity_id
_entity_poly.type
_entity_poly.pdbx_seq_one_letter_code
_entity_poly.pdbx_strand_id
1 'polypeptide(L)'
;MVRFYGAMFREGDVWICMEVMDTSLDKFYKKCNALGRRLPEPFIAKVTLSVVEGLNFMKEDMNLIHRDVKPSNILLNRHGQVKICDFGISGHLTNSLAK
;
A
#
# COMPACT_ATOMS: atom_id res chain seq x y z
N MET A 1 5.90 -1.25 2.90
CA MET A 1 5.67 -1.59 1.47
C MET A 1 5.57 -3.10 1.33
N VAL A 2 4.75 -3.61 0.40
CA VAL A 2 4.73 -5.06 0.07
C VAL A 2 6.02 -5.48 -0.62
N ARG A 3 6.54 -6.66 -0.27
CA ARG A 3 7.77 -7.17 -0.85
C ARG A 3 7.55 -7.64 -2.29
N PHE A 4 8.41 -7.22 -3.20
CA PHE A 4 8.47 -7.73 -4.57
C PHE A 4 9.41 -8.94 -4.63
N TYR A 5 8.97 -10.01 -5.29
CA TYR A 5 9.77 -11.23 -5.48
C TYR A 5 10.32 -11.36 -6.90
N GLY A 6 9.63 -10.79 -7.89
CA GLY A 6 10.03 -10.89 -9.29
C GLY A 6 8.88 -10.60 -10.24
N ALA A 7 9.20 -10.45 -11.52
CA ALA A 7 8.23 -10.33 -12.59
C ALA A 7 8.53 -11.38 -13.67
N MET A 8 7.48 -11.92 -14.28
CA MET A 8 7.57 -12.90 -15.37
C MET A 8 6.79 -12.38 -16.57
N PHE A 9 7.32 -12.61 -17.77
CA PHE A 9 6.64 -12.31 -19.01
C PHE A 9 6.22 -13.61 -19.70
N ARG A 10 4.94 -13.74 -20.03
CA ARG A 10 4.43 -14.92 -20.73
C ARG A 10 3.28 -14.52 -21.65
N GLU A 11 3.39 -14.88 -22.92
CA GLU A 11 2.30 -14.74 -23.91
C GLU A 11 1.74 -13.32 -24.05
N GLY A 12 2.55 -12.29 -23.82
CA GLY A 12 2.12 -10.88 -23.87
C GLY A 12 1.74 -10.29 -22.51
N ASP A 13 1.58 -11.11 -21.48
CA ASP A 13 1.22 -10.69 -20.13
C ASP A 13 2.44 -10.52 -19.22
N VAL A 14 2.39 -9.49 -18.37
CA VAL A 14 3.35 -9.27 -17.28
C VAL A 14 2.74 -9.73 -15.97
N TRP A 15 3.36 -10.72 -15.35
CA TRP A 15 2.98 -11.27 -14.05
C TRP A 15 3.92 -10.71 -12.99
N ILE A 16 3.38 -10.05 -11.98
CA ILE A 16 4.15 -9.46 -10.87
C ILE A 16 3.94 -10.33 -9.63
N CYS A 17 5.00 -10.94 -9.11
CA CYS A 17 4.97 -11.74 -7.90
C CYS A 17 5.36 -10.90 -6.69
N MET A 18 4.45 -10.82 -5.72
CA MET A 18 4.59 -10.01 -4.52
C MET A 18 4.19 -10.80 -3.27
N GLU A 19 4.57 -10.27 -2.11
CA GLU A 19 4.11 -10.73 -0.80
C GLU A 19 2.58 -10.79 -0.74
N VAL A 20 2.07 -11.94 -0.30
CA VAL A 20 0.62 -12.15 -0.13
C VAL A 20 0.15 -11.46 1.15
N MET A 21 -0.94 -10.70 1.02
CA MET A 21 -1.63 -10.04 2.12
C MET A 21 -3.08 -10.54 2.18
N ASP A 22 -3.69 -10.61 3.36
CA ASP A 22 -5.03 -11.20 3.54
C ASP A 22 -6.15 -10.34 2.93
N THR A 23 -6.05 -9.01 3.04
CA THR A 23 -7.10 -8.10 2.59
C THR A 23 -6.61 -6.67 2.40
N SER A 24 -7.42 -5.81 1.79
CA SER A 24 -7.20 -4.36 1.77
C SER A 24 -7.95 -3.68 2.90
N LEU A 25 -7.49 -2.50 3.32
CA LEU A 25 -8.15 -1.68 4.33
C LEU A 25 -9.58 -1.31 3.91
N ASP A 26 -9.81 -1.04 2.61
CA ASP A 26 -11.15 -0.82 2.05
C ASP A 26 -12.10 -2.00 2.32
N LYS A 27 -11.68 -3.22 1.97
CA LYS A 27 -12.48 -4.44 2.18
C LYS A 27 -12.69 -4.72 3.66
N PHE A 28 -11.65 -4.53 4.47
CA PHE A 28 -11.71 -4.74 5.91
C PHE A 28 -12.69 -3.78 6.58
N TYR A 29 -12.59 -2.48 6.28
CA TYR A 29 -13.48 -1.46 6.81
C TYR A 29 -14.95 -1.72 6.45
N LYS A 30 -15.23 -2.05 5.18
CA LYS A 30 -16.60 -2.39 4.73
C LYS A 30 -17.16 -3.58 5.50
N LYS A 31 -16.34 -4.62 5.76
CA LYS A 31 -16.74 -5.78 6.56
C LYS A 31 -17.03 -5.42 8.02
N CYS A 32 -16.20 -4.58 8.64
CA CYS A 32 -16.46 -4.09 10.00
C CYS A 32 -17.77 -3.30 10.08
N ASN A 33 -17.99 -2.38 9.13
CA ASN A 33 -19.19 -1.57 9.10
C ASN A 33 -20.47 -2.41 8.89
N ALA A 34 -20.42 -3.40 8.01
CA ALA A 34 -21.53 -4.35 7.80
C ALA A 34 -21.88 -5.16 9.06
N LEU A 35 -20.92 -5.35 9.97
CA LEU A 35 -21.10 -6.00 11.26
C LEU A 35 -21.47 -5.02 12.40
N GLY A 36 -21.72 -3.75 12.09
CA GLY A 36 -21.99 -2.70 13.09
C GLY A 36 -20.79 -2.38 13.99
N ARG A 37 -19.57 -2.77 13.58
CA ARG A 37 -18.35 -2.57 14.37
C ARG A 37 -17.62 -1.30 13.94
N ARG A 38 -17.07 -0.58 14.92
CA ARG A 38 -16.13 0.50 14.70
C ARG A 38 -14.69 -0.03 14.77
N LEU A 39 -13.79 0.59 14.01
CA LEU A 39 -12.37 0.30 14.12
C LEU A 39 -11.83 0.95 15.40
N PRO A 40 -11.11 0.21 16.26
CA PRO A 40 -10.51 0.79 17.46
C PRO A 40 -9.43 1.82 17.11
N GLU A 41 -9.32 2.89 17.89
CA GLU A 41 -8.29 3.93 17.72
C GLU A 41 -6.86 3.38 17.66
N PRO A 42 -6.44 2.39 18.48
CA PRO A 42 -5.10 1.81 18.37
C PRO A 42 -4.83 1.14 17.01
N PHE A 43 -5.86 0.56 16.39
CA PHE A 43 -5.74 -0.03 15.06
C PHE A 43 -5.56 1.07 14.01
N ILE A 44 -6.35 2.14 14.09
CA ILE A 44 -6.26 3.30 13.20
C ILE A 44 -4.86 3.92 13.32
N ALA A 45 -4.38 4.16 14.54
CA ALA A 45 -3.05 4.69 14.81
C ALA A 45 -1.94 3.82 14.17
N LYS A 46 -2.03 2.50 14.31
CA LYS A 46 -1.07 1.56 13.69
C LYS A 46 -1.10 1.64 12.16
N VAL A 47 -2.29 1.68 11.56
CA VAL A 47 -2.44 1.81 10.11
C VAL A 47 -1.84 3.13 9.63
N THR A 48 -2.16 4.24 10.28
CA THR A 48 -1.63 5.56 9.95
C THR A 48 -0.12 5.61 10.04
N LEU A 49 0.46 5.10 11.14
CA LEU A 49 1.91 5.05 11.32
C LEU A 49 2.59 4.26 10.19
N SER A 50 2.13 3.03 9.92
CA SER A 50 2.73 2.19 8.87
C SER A 50 2.59 2.78 7.46
N VAL A 51 1.52 3.53 7.19
CA VAL A 51 1.35 4.26 5.92
C VAL A 51 2.34 5.41 5.84
N VAL A 52 2.47 6.23 6.87
CA VAL A 52 3.41 7.36 6.88
C VAL A 52 4.85 6.88 6.77
N GLU A 53 5.24 5.83 7.51
CA GLU A 53 6.57 5.21 7.40
C GLU A 53 6.82 4.66 5.99
N GLY A 54 5.82 4.00 5.40
CA GLY A 54 5.91 3.49 4.04
C GLY A 54 6.11 4.59 3.00
N LEU A 55 5.39 5.71 3.13
CA LEU A 55 5.53 6.87 2.24
C LEU A 55 6.87 7.59 2.45
N ASN A 56 7.32 7.71 3.69
CA ASN A 56 8.62 8.30 4.01
C ASN A 56 9.75 7.49 3.39
N PHE A 57 9.72 6.16 3.52
CA PHE A 57 10.68 5.26 2.87
C PHE A 57 10.70 5.44 1.35
N MET A 58 9.53 5.54 0.69
CA MET A 58 9.47 5.77 -0.75
C MET A 58 10.13 7.09 -1.15
N LYS A 59 9.88 8.15 -0.38
CA LYS A 59 10.42 9.48 -0.65
C LYS A 59 11.93 9.53 -0.43
N GLU A 60 12.37 9.16 0.77
CA GLU A 60 13.75 9.36 1.23
C GLU A 60 14.70 8.31 0.65
N ASP A 61 14.31 7.04 0.63
CA ASP A 61 15.20 5.94 0.23
C ASP A 61 15.07 5.56 -1.25
N MET A 62 13.89 5.76 -1.86
CA MET A 62 13.63 5.36 -3.26
C MET A 62 13.50 6.52 -4.24
N ASN A 63 13.39 7.77 -3.75
CA ASN A 63 13.08 8.94 -4.58
C ASN A 63 11.83 8.75 -5.46
N LEU A 64 10.78 8.14 -4.89
CA LEU A 64 9.51 7.84 -5.56
C LEU A 64 8.33 8.49 -4.83
N ILE A 65 7.34 8.92 -5.60
CA ILE A 65 6.04 9.35 -5.07
C ILE A 65 4.99 8.31 -5.45
N HIS A 66 4.21 7.86 -4.46
CA HIS A 66 3.14 6.87 -4.67
C HIS A 66 2.01 7.38 -5.58
N ARG A 67 1.58 8.64 -5.39
CA ARG A 67 0.50 9.36 -6.11
C ARG A 67 -0.91 8.80 -6.01
N ASP A 68 -1.09 7.53 -5.64
CA ASP A 68 -2.41 6.88 -5.51
C ASP A 68 -2.64 6.27 -4.12
N VAL A 69 -2.52 7.08 -3.05
CA VAL A 69 -2.74 6.62 -1.68
C VAL A 69 -4.24 6.58 -1.38
N LYS A 70 -4.78 5.38 -1.22
CA LYS A 70 -6.21 5.14 -0.92
C LYS A 70 -6.40 3.81 -0.16
N PRO A 71 -7.54 3.59 0.51
CA PRO A 71 -7.76 2.39 1.33
C PRO A 71 -7.65 1.05 0.57
N SER A 72 -7.88 1.01 -0.74
CA SER A 72 -7.69 -0.21 -1.54
C SER A 72 -6.22 -0.58 -1.73
N ASN A 73 -5.30 0.39 -1.62
CA ASN A 73 -3.86 0.23 -1.81
C ASN A 73 -3.10 0.06 -0.48
N ILE A 74 -3.83 -0.04 0.63
CA ILE A 74 -3.29 -0.35 1.96
C ILE A 74 -3.71 -1.78 2.28
N LEU A 75 -2.74 -2.68 2.36
CA LEU A 75 -2.97 -4.09 2.60
C LEU A 75 -2.68 -4.47 4.04
N LEU A 76 -3.45 -5.44 4.54
CA LEU A 76 -3.44 -5.93 5.92
C LEU A 76 -3.25 -7.44 5.91
N ASN A 77 -2.55 -7.98 6.91
CA ASN A 77 -2.51 -9.41 7.14
C ASN A 77 -2.80 -9.80 8.60
N ARG A 78 -3.02 -11.09 8.85
CA ARG A 78 -3.33 -11.65 10.18
C ARG A 78 -2.18 -11.55 11.17
N HIS A 79 -0.96 -11.32 10.69
CA HIS A 79 0.20 -11.02 11.53
C HIS A 79 0.20 -9.56 12.02
N GLY A 80 -0.84 -8.79 11.68
CA GLY A 80 -0.99 -7.39 12.08
C GLY A 80 -0.08 -6.45 11.32
N GLN A 81 0.46 -6.86 10.16
CA GLN A 81 1.26 -5.99 9.30
C GLN A 81 0.35 -5.16 8.39
N VAL A 82 0.76 -3.91 8.18
CA VAL A 82 0.10 -2.94 7.28
C VAL A 82 1.12 -2.50 6.25
N LYS A 83 0.81 -2.68 4.97
CA LYS A 83 1.76 -2.42 3.88
C LYS A 83 1.07 -1.73 2.71
N ILE A 84 1.69 -0.66 2.23
CA ILE A 84 1.30 0.01 0.98
C ILE A 84 1.65 -0.89 -0.22
N CYS A 85 0.76 -0.93 -1.21
CA CYS A 85 0.91 -1.61 -2.50
C CYS A 85 0.46 -0.73 -3.68
N ASP A 86 0.64 -1.26 -4.90
CA ASP A 86 0.21 -0.69 -6.18
C ASP A 86 0.94 0.59 -6.63
N PHE A 87 1.94 0.39 -7.49
CA PHE A 87 2.82 1.42 -8.03
C PHE A 87 2.53 1.74 -9.50
N GLY A 88 1.39 1.31 -10.05
CA GLY A 88 1.08 1.45 -11.49
C GLY A 88 1.11 2.89 -12.02
N ILE A 89 1.09 3.90 -11.14
CA ILE A 89 1.14 5.34 -11.47
C ILE A 89 2.27 6.04 -10.68
N SER A 90 3.16 5.29 -10.02
CA SER A 90 4.29 5.87 -9.31
C SER A 90 5.29 6.47 -10.30
N GLY A 91 5.80 7.65 -9.98
CA GLY A 91 6.77 8.37 -10.82
C GLY A 91 8.00 8.73 -10.01
N HIS A 92 9.15 8.76 -10.67
CA HIS A 92 10.36 9.33 -10.09
C HIS A 92 10.11 10.79 -9.71
N LEU A 93 10.65 11.18 -8.55
CA LEU A 93 10.82 12.59 -8.20
C LEU A 93 11.86 13.18 -9.15
N THR A 94 11.39 13.71 -10.27
CA THR A 94 12.12 14.73 -11.01
C THR A 94 11.88 16.04 -10.27
N ASN A 95 12.95 16.80 -9.97
CA ASN A 95 12.84 18.19 -9.53
C ASN A 95 12.21 19.02 -10.66
N SER A 96 10.89 18.94 -10.79
CA SER A 96 10.13 19.87 -11.59
C SER A 96 10.15 21.17 -10.80
N LEU A 97 11.10 22.04 -11.12
CA LEU A 97 11.01 23.45 -10.80
C LEU A 97 9.69 23.93 -11.40
N ALA A 98 8.65 24.00 -10.58
CA ALA A 98 7.43 24.71 -10.93
C ALA A 98 7.86 26.17 -11.13
N LYS A 99 7.74 26.63 -12.37
CA LYS A 99 7.91 28.03 -12.75
C LYS A 99 6.60 28.75 -12.59
#